data_AF-F2F1I1-F1
#
_entry.id   AF-F2F1I1-F1
#
_cell.length_a   1.000
_cell.length_b   1.000
_cell.length_c   1.000
_cell.angle_alpha   90.00
_cell.angle_beta   90.00
_cell.angle_gamma   90.00
#
_symmetry.space_group_name_H-M   'P 1'
#
loop_
_entity.id
_entity.type
_entity.pdbx_description
1 polymer ?
#
loop_
_entity_poly.entity_id
_entity_poly.type
_entity_poly.pdbx_seq_one_letter_code
_entity_poly.pdbx_strand_id
1 'polypeptide(L)'
;MDEIIGYAVVFIIIAGLFYALVKQIKETRSSEHIAGSALFRKQMARKNIVMTAALFGILVFYTLNIVSGIAPSIQVSDSFTARATLLSFFVYFYARLIMKPKQVDHIRKLYH
;
A
#
# COMPACT_ATOMS: atom_id res chain seq x y z
N MET A 1 26.26 -19.90 0.89
CA MET A 1 24.91 -20.45 0.58
C MET A 1 23.84 -19.49 1.10
N ASP A 2 23.95 -19.03 2.35
CA ASP A 2 22.95 -18.15 2.97
C ASP A 2 22.77 -16.79 2.29
N GLU A 3 23.84 -16.21 1.74
CA GLU A 3 23.76 -14.91 1.03
C GLU A 3 22.94 -15.00 -0.26
N ILE A 4 23.12 -16.07 -1.05
CA ILE A 4 22.37 -16.30 -2.30
C ILE A 4 20.88 -16.47 -2.00
N ILE A 5 20.57 -17.20 -0.93
CA ILE A 5 19.19 -17.37 -0.45
C ILE A 5 18.62 -16.01 0.00
N GLY A 6 19.41 -15.22 0.73
CA GLY A 6 19.05 -13.87 1.16
C GLY A 6 18.68 -12.96 -0.01
N TYR A 7 19.53 -12.89 -1.05
CA TYR A 7 19.24 -12.10 -2.24
C TYR A 7 18.01 -12.61 -3.01
N ALA A 8 17.84 -13.93 -3.15
CA ALA A 8 16.67 -14.51 -3.80
C ALA A 8 15.36 -14.12 -3.08
N VAL A 9 15.35 -14.17 -1.74
CA VAL A 9 14.20 -13.76 -0.93
C VAL A 9 13.89 -12.28 -1.13
N VAL A 10 14.89 -11.41 -1.14
CA VAL A 10 14.70 -9.97 -1.39
C VAL A 10 14.07 -9.72 -2.76
N PHE A 11 14.55 -10.38 -3.81
CA PHE A 11 13.96 -10.27 -5.15
C PHE A 11 12.51 -10.73 -5.20
N ILE A 12 12.18 -11.84 -4.52
CA ILE A 12 10.80 -12.34 -4.42
C ILE A 12 9.90 -11.32 -3.71
N ILE A 13 10.38 -10.71 -2.61
CA ILE A 13 9.63 -9.69 -1.87
C ILE A 13 9.36 -8.47 -2.76
N ILE A 14 10.38 -7.96 -3.46
CA ILE A 14 10.23 -6.81 -4.37
C ILE A 14 9.24 -7.13 -5.49
N ALA A 15 9.35 -8.30 -6.12
CA ALA A 15 8.42 -8.74 -7.15
C ALA A 15 6.97 -8.85 -6.63
N GLY A 16 6.80 -9.40 -5.42
CA GLY A 16 5.51 -9.49 -4.74
C GLY A 16 4.90 -8.13 -4.42
N LEU A 17 5.70 -7.18 -3.93
CA LEU A 17 5.27 -5.80 -3.67
C LEU A 17 4.88 -5.08 -4.96
N PHE A 18 5.64 -5.27 -6.04
CA PHE A 18 5.34 -4.70 -7.34
C PHE A 18 4.03 -5.25 -7.91
N TYR A 19 3.85 -6.58 -7.84
CA TYR A 19 2.61 -7.23 -8.23
C TYR A 19 1.41 -6.71 -7.42
N ALA A 20 1.57 -6.60 -6.10
CA ALA A 20 0.53 -6.07 -5.21
C ALA A 20 0.17 -4.62 -5.56
N LEU A 21 1.15 -3.78 -5.88
CA LEU A 21 0.94 -2.39 -6.31
C LEU A 21 0.16 -2.33 -7.64
N VAL A 22 0.58 -3.10 -8.65
CA VAL A 22 -0.12 -3.17 -9.94
C VAL A 22 -1.56 -3.65 -9.76
N LYS A 23 -1.76 -4.68 -8.92
CA LYS A 23 -3.09 -5.19 -8.58
C LYS A 23 -3.94 -4.11 -7.90
N GLN A 24 -3.38 -3.39 -6.92
CA GLN A 24 -4.06 -2.30 -6.22
C GLN A 24 -4.46 -1.17 -7.18
N ILE A 25 -3.61 -0.81 -8.14
CA ILE A 25 -3.91 0.21 -9.16
C ILE A 25 -5.07 -0.25 -10.06
N LYS A 26 -5.07 -1.52 -10.49
CA LYS A 26 -6.17 -2.10 -11.28
C LYS A 26 -7.48 -2.11 -10.50
N GLU A 27 -7.45 -2.53 -9.24
CA GLU A 27 -8.61 -2.52 -8.35
C GLU A 27 -9.12 -1.08 -8.12
N THR A 28 -8.23 -0.11 -8.02
CA THR A 28 -8.58 1.31 -7.86
C THR A 28 -9.36 1.81 -9.08
N ARG A 29 -8.87 1.56 -10.29
CA ARG A 29 -9.56 1.94 -11.54
C ARG A 29 -10.90 1.21 -11.70
N SER A 30 -10.95 -0.08 -11.39
CA SER A 30 -12.20 -0.85 -11.44
C SER A 30 -13.23 -0.35 -10.42
N SER A 31 -12.78 0.13 -9.26
CA SER A 31 -13.65 0.64 -8.21
C SER A 31 -14.36 1.95 -8.58
N GLU A 32 -13.83 2.73 -9.52
CA GLU A 32 -14.47 3.97 -9.99
C GLU A 32 -15.79 3.70 -10.73
N HIS A 33 -15.93 2.50 -11.31
CA HIS A 33 -17.11 2.03 -12.03
C HIS A 33 -18.13 1.28 -11.17
N ILE A 34 -17.88 1.12 -9.85
CA ILE A 34 -18.83 0.43 -8.97
C ILE A 34 -20.09 1.28 -8.79
N ALA A 35 -21.25 0.69 -9.11
CA ALA A 35 -22.57 1.27 -8.85
C ALA A 35 -22.80 1.42 -7.34
N GLY A 36 -22.94 2.66 -6.87
CA GLY A 36 -23.13 2.97 -5.45
C GLY A 36 -23.27 4.48 -5.22
N SER A 37 -23.62 4.87 -3.99
CA SER A 37 -23.77 6.29 -3.64
C SER A 37 -22.47 7.06 -3.88
N ALA A 38 -22.58 8.33 -4.29
CA ALA A 38 -21.41 9.18 -4.54
C ALA A 38 -20.47 9.26 -3.31
N LEU A 39 -21.03 9.19 -2.11
CA LEU A 39 -20.28 9.16 -0.85
C LEU A 39 -19.50 7.86 -0.66
N PHE A 40 -20.10 6.71 -0.98
CA PHE A 40 -19.44 5.41 -0.92
C PHE A 40 -18.27 5.33 -1.89
N ARG A 41 -18.48 5.73 -3.16
CA ARG A 41 -17.42 5.81 -4.18
C ARG A 41 -16.28 6.71 -3.75
N LYS A 42 -16.57 7.88 -3.18
CA LYS A 42 -15.54 8.82 -2.67
C LYS A 42 -14.73 8.23 -1.51
N GLN A 43 -15.36 7.52 -0.58
CA GLN A 43 -14.66 6.86 0.52
C GLN A 43 -13.77 5.71 0.03
N MET A 44 -14.28 4.91 -0.91
CA MET A 44 -13.55 3.78 -1.49
C MET A 44 -12.35 4.26 -2.34
N ALA A 45 -12.53 5.31 -3.14
CA ALA A 45 -11.43 5.94 -3.88
C ALA A 45 -10.33 6.45 -2.95
N ARG A 46 -10.70 7.15 -1.86
CA ARG A 46 -9.74 7.62 -0.85
C ARG A 46 -8.97 6.46 -0.21
N LYS A 47 -9.67 5.40 0.21
CA LYS A 47 -9.04 4.19 0.76
C LYS A 47 -8.01 3.62 -0.22
N ASN A 48 -8.41 3.45 -1.47
CA ASN A 48 -7.58 2.86 -2.52
C ASN A 48 -6.35 3.72 -2.85
N ILE A 49 -6.49 5.05 -2.87
CA ILE A 49 -5.38 5.99 -3.05
C ILE A 49 -4.40 5.87 -1.89
N VAL A 50 -4.88 5.88 -0.64
CA VAL A 50 -4.02 5.74 0.55
C VAL A 50 -3.29 4.40 0.55
N MET A 51 -3.98 3.30 0.22
CA MET A 51 -3.36 1.98 0.11
C MET A 51 -2.29 1.93 -1.00
N THR A 52 -2.55 2.56 -2.14
CA THR A 52 -1.61 2.62 -3.27
C THR A 52 -0.37 3.44 -2.90
N ALA A 53 -0.56 4.62 -2.30
CA ALA A 53 0.54 5.47 -1.83
C ALA A 53 1.38 4.76 -0.76
N ALA A 54 0.74 4.04 0.16
CA ALA A 54 1.43 3.26 1.18
C ALA A 54 2.22 2.08 0.59
N LEU A 55 1.65 1.32 -0.35
CA LEU A 55 2.38 0.25 -1.06
C LEU A 55 3.57 0.79 -1.85
N PHE A 56 3.40 1.93 -2.51
CA PHE A 56 4.49 2.60 -3.20
C PHE A 56 5.59 3.02 -2.22
N GLY A 57 5.22 3.60 -1.07
CA GLY A 57 6.15 3.93 0.02
C GLY A 57 6.91 2.70 0.54
N ILE A 58 6.22 1.59 0.80
CA ILE A 58 6.86 0.32 1.20
C ILE A 58 7.89 -0.09 0.16
N LEU A 59 7.52 -0.11 -1.13
CA LEU A 59 8.41 -0.53 -2.21
C LEU A 59 9.67 0.36 -2.28
N VAL A 60 9.49 1.68 -2.24
CA VAL A 60 10.61 2.64 -2.33
C VAL A 60 11.52 2.54 -1.12
N PHE A 61 10.98 2.64 0.09
CA PHE A 61 11.81 2.64 1.31
C PHE A 61 12.47 1.29 1.58
N TYR A 62 11.78 0.18 1.26
CA TYR A 62 12.37 -1.15 1.36
C TYR A 62 13.53 -1.31 0.36
N THR A 63 13.33 -0.89 -0.90
CA THR A 63 14.41 -0.94 -1.91
C THR A 63 15.59 -0.05 -1.51
N LEU A 64 15.34 1.16 -1.00
CA LEU A 64 16.39 2.05 -0.52
C LEU A 64 17.17 1.46 0.66
N ASN A 65 16.50 0.77 1.59
CA ASN A 65 17.14 0.09 2.73
C ASN A 65 18.06 -1.05 2.26
N ILE A 66 17.61 -1.85 1.28
CA ILE A 66 18.45 -2.88 0.69
C ILE A 66 19.66 -2.26 -0.02
N VAL A 67 19.45 -1.21 -0.81
CA VAL A 67 20.51 -0.54 -1.56
C VAL A 67 21.54 0.10 -0.63
N SER A 68 21.13 0.72 0.48
CA SER A 68 22.07 1.29 1.47
C SER A 68 22.91 0.21 2.17
N GLY A 69 22.33 -0.97 2.42
CA GLY A 69 23.06 -2.12 2.96
C GLY A 69 24.06 -2.76 1.98
N ILE A 70 23.79 -2.72 0.68
CA ILE A 70 24.67 -3.31 -0.36
C ILE A 70 25.72 -2.32 -0.87
N ALA A 71 25.36 -1.03 -0.98
CA ALA A 71 26.19 0.03 -1.53
C ALA A 71 26.42 1.14 -0.48
N PRO A 72 27.39 0.96 0.43
CA PRO A 72 27.65 1.90 1.53
C PRO A 72 28.12 3.30 1.08
N SER A 73 28.42 3.48 -0.20
CA SER A 73 28.67 4.80 -0.81
C SER A 73 27.42 5.67 -0.92
N ILE A 74 26.22 5.09 -0.80
CA ILE A 74 24.95 5.80 -0.82
C ILE A 74 24.62 6.22 0.63
N GLN A 75 24.81 7.50 0.95
CA GLN A 75 24.55 8.07 2.28
C GLN A 75 23.04 8.25 2.56
N VAL A 76 22.30 7.14 2.58
CA VAL A 76 20.92 7.10 3.03
C VAL A 76 20.92 6.42 4.40
N SER A 77 20.33 7.08 5.40
CA SER A 77 20.29 6.51 6.75
C SER A 77 19.41 5.25 6.78
N ASP A 78 20.00 4.10 7.08
CA ASP A 78 19.29 2.83 7.28
C ASP A 78 18.18 2.95 8.33
N SER A 79 18.42 3.74 9.37
CA SER A 79 17.43 4.00 10.41
C SER A 79 16.20 4.74 9.88
N PHE A 80 16.40 5.63 8.91
CA PHE A 80 15.33 6.41 8.29
C PHE A 80 14.51 5.54 7.33
N THR A 81 15.16 4.79 6.45
CA THR A 81 14.48 3.90 5.48
C THR A 81 13.75 2.77 6.19
N ALA A 82 14.31 2.19 7.25
CA ALA A 82 13.64 1.19 8.07
C ALA A 82 12.38 1.75 8.74
N ARG A 83 12.48 2.92 9.40
CA ARG A 83 11.32 3.57 10.05
C ARG A 83 10.26 3.99 9.03
N ALA A 84 10.66 4.52 7.88
CA ALA A 84 9.74 4.92 6.82
C ALA A 84 9.03 3.71 6.18
N THR A 85 9.73 2.57 6.05
CA THR A 85 9.13 1.30 5.62
C THR A 85 8.08 0.83 6.62
N LEU A 86 8.43 0.80 7.92
CA LEU A 86 7.51 0.43 8.99
C LEU A 86 6.28 1.34 9.03
N LEU A 87 6.47 2.65 8.95
CA LEU A 87 5.38 3.63 8.90
C LEU A 87 4.47 3.37 7.70
N SER A 88 5.04 3.07 6.53
CA SER A 88 4.28 2.78 5.32
C SER A 88 3.45 1.49 5.47
N PHE A 89 3.97 0.46 6.14
CA PHE A 89 3.19 -0.72 6.52
C PHE A 89 2.03 -0.37 7.46
N PHE A 90 2.27 0.43 8.52
CA PHE A 90 1.21 0.87 9.42
C PHE A 90 0.10 1.61 8.68
N VAL A 91 0.45 2.54 7.79
CA VAL A 91 -0.53 3.28 6.97
C VAL A 91 -1.30 2.33 6.05
N TYR A 92 -0.62 1.37 5.42
CA TYR A 92 -1.26 0.38 4.56
C TYR A 92 -2.29 -0.46 5.34
N PHE A 93 -1.91 -1.01 6.50
CA PHE A 93 -2.82 -1.81 7.33
C PHE A 93 -3.96 -0.98 7.91
N TYR A 94 -3.68 0.25 8.34
CA TYR A 94 -4.71 1.19 8.78
C TYR A 94 -5.75 1.42 7.68
N ALA A 95 -5.30 1.75 6.47
CA ALA A 95 -6.19 1.96 5.33
C ALA A 95 -6.96 0.69 4.98
N ARG A 96 -6.31 -0.47 5.00
CA ARG A 96 -6.94 -1.75 4.66
C ARG A 96 -8.03 -2.16 5.66
N LEU A 97 -7.74 -2.06 6.96
CA LEU A 97 -8.57 -2.59 8.05
C LEU A 97 -9.61 -1.60 8.56
N ILE A 98 -9.22 -0.33 8.73
CA ILE A 98 -10.03 0.69 9.43
C ILE A 98 -10.85 1.53 8.45
N MET A 99 -10.29 1.88 7.28
CA MET A 99 -11.01 2.68 6.27
C MET A 99 -12.01 1.83 5.47
N LYS A 100 -12.94 1.15 6.14
CA LYS A 100 -14.08 0.50 5.49
C LYS A 100 -15.09 1.57 5.08
N PRO A 101 -15.56 1.58 3.82
CA PRO A 101 -16.59 2.52 3.41
C PRO A 101 -17.87 2.20 4.19
N LYS A 102 -18.43 3.20 4.87
CA LYS A 102 -19.72 3.03 5.57
C LYS A 102 -20.81 2.97 4.50
N GLN A 103 -21.48 1.83 4.40
CA GLN A 103 -22.68 1.70 3.57
C GLN A 103 -23.76 2.56 4.24
N VAL A 104 -24.01 3.75 3.70
CA VAL A 104 -25.11 4.59 4.17
C VAL A 104 -26.37 3.94 3.65
N ASP A 105 -27.07 3.20 4.50
CA ASP A 105 -28.37 2.62 4.20
C ASP A 105 -29.36 3.75 3.90
N HIS A 106 -29.56 4.05 2.62
CA HIS A 106 -30.60 4.99 2.17
C HIS A 106 -32.01 4.49 2.44
N ILE A 107 -32.20 3.28 2.99
CA ILE A 107 -33.50 2.66 3.25
C ILE A 107 -34.23 3.34 4.43
N ARG A 108 -33.53 4.03 5.34
CA ARG A 108 -34.16 4.58 6.56
C ARG A 108 -34.87 5.93 6.42
N LYS A 109 -34.93 6.53 5.21
CA LYS A 109 -35.55 7.85 4.99
C LYS A 109 -36.82 7.85 4.16
N LEU A 110 -37.40 6.69 3.83
CA LEU A 110 -38.68 6.60 3.11
C LEU A 110 -39.91 6.41 4.03
N TYR A 111 -39.73 6.46 5.35
CA TYR A 111 -40.81 6.21 6.33
C TYR A 111 -40.98 7.32 7.40
N HIS A 112 -40.65 8.58 7.06
CA HIS A 112 -41.01 9.72 7.90
C HIS A 112 -41.64 10.83 7.08
#